data_AF-A0A8D9A530-F1
#
_entry.id   AF-A0A8D9A530-F1
#
_cell.length_a   1.000
_cell.length_b   1.000
_cell.length_c   1.000
_cell.angle_alpha   90.00
_cell.angle_beta   90.00
_cell.angle_gamma   90.00
#
_symmetry.space_group_name_H-M   'P 1'
#
loop_
_entity.id
_entity.type
_entity.pdbx_description
1 polymer ?
#
loop_
_entity_poly.entity_id
_entity_poly.type
_entity_poly.pdbx_seq_one_letter_code
_entity_poly.pdbx_strand_id
1 'polypeptide(L)'
;FFKNLKKELKKFNFIIIPFGENFKNINTLKIIWKYMIKKKINRDYLTIIIGGGVLGDILGFVCSSYFRGIKYCLLPTTLLSQIDSSIGGKNAINFFSKNTIGNISNPNFIFINYNIIFYMKKKEFLDGYSEIIKYSIINNIKFFFFYLY
;
A
#
# COMPACT_ATOMS: atom_id res chain seq x y z
N PHE A 1 0.76 -6.32 20.02
CA PHE A 1 1.33 -5.51 18.93
C PHE A 1 1.04 -4.00 19.09
N PHE A 2 -0.18 -3.51 18.85
CA PHE A 2 -0.50 -2.06 18.91
C PHE A 2 -0.31 -1.37 20.28
N LYS A 3 -0.48 -2.08 21.41
CA LYS A 3 -0.26 -1.54 22.77
C LYS A 3 1.22 -1.22 23.06
N ASN A 4 2.16 -2.04 22.60
CA ASN A 4 3.60 -1.77 22.76
C ASN A 4 4.09 -0.70 21.78
N LEU A 5 3.47 -0.62 20.59
CA LEU A 5 3.75 0.45 19.62
C LEU A 5 3.45 1.85 20.19
N LYS A 6 2.43 2.01 21.05
CA LYS A 6 1.99 3.34 21.56
C LYS A 6 3.08 4.16 22.25
N LYS A 7 4.06 3.55 22.93
CA LYS A 7 5.16 4.28 23.59
C LYS A 7 6.19 4.79 22.57
N GLU A 8 6.56 3.94 21.62
CA GLU A 8 7.46 4.25 20.48
C GLU A 8 6.81 5.25 19.50
N LEU A 9 5.51 5.12 19.27
CA LEU A 9 4.71 5.93 18.35
C LEU A 9 4.55 7.40 18.78
N LYS A 10 4.84 7.77 20.04
CA LYS A 10 4.75 9.18 20.47
C LYS A 10 5.67 10.10 19.66
N LYS A 11 6.71 9.55 19.04
CA LYS A 11 7.64 10.28 18.16
C LYS A 11 7.11 10.45 16.73
N PHE A 12 6.00 9.81 16.38
CA PHE A 12 5.44 9.78 15.04
C PHE A 12 4.11 10.53 14.95
N ASN A 13 3.90 11.24 13.85
CA ASN A 13 2.57 11.68 13.45
C ASN A 13 1.84 10.52 12.79
N PHE A 14 0.63 10.17 13.27
CA PHE A 14 -0.17 9.10 12.68
C PHE A 14 -1.52 9.64 12.18
N ILE A 15 -1.95 9.10 11.04
CA ILE A 15 -3.28 9.28 10.48
C ILE A 15 -3.84 7.90 10.16
N ILE A 16 -5.09 7.66 10.54
CA ILE A 16 -5.81 6.43 10.21
C ILE A 16 -6.79 6.78 9.11
N ILE A 17 -6.69 6.05 7.99
CA ILE A 17 -7.58 6.21 6.85
C ILE A 17 -8.53 5.02 6.81
N PRO A 18 -9.84 5.24 6.58
CA PRO A 18 -10.77 4.15 6.43
C PRO A 18 -10.38 3.23 5.26
N PHE A 19 -10.60 1.93 5.46
CA PHE A 19 -10.23 0.90 4.50
C PHE A 19 -11.33 0.67 3.45
N GLY A 20 -10.94 0.41 2.20
CA GLY A 20 -11.82 -0.08 1.14
C GLY A 20 -11.75 0.74 -0.14
N GLU A 21 -12.13 0.12 -1.26
CA GLU A 21 -12.09 0.73 -2.60
C GLU A 21 -12.92 2.01 -2.71
N ASN A 22 -14.01 2.12 -1.94
CA ASN A 22 -14.88 3.31 -1.91
C ASN A 22 -14.12 4.57 -1.43
N PHE A 23 -13.05 4.39 -0.66
CA PHE A 23 -12.19 5.49 -0.19
C PHE A 23 -11.05 5.82 -1.15
N LYS A 24 -10.93 5.10 -2.26
CA LYS A 24 -9.93 5.34 -3.30
C LYS A 24 -10.38 6.47 -4.22
N ASN A 25 -10.51 7.68 -3.69
CA ASN A 25 -11.05 8.84 -4.40
C ASN A 25 -10.38 10.15 -3.97
N ILE A 26 -10.68 11.24 -4.68
CA ILE A 26 -10.09 12.56 -4.45
C ILE A 26 -10.39 13.16 -3.07
N ASN A 27 -11.53 12.80 -2.44
CA ASN A 27 -11.89 13.33 -1.13
C ASN A 27 -10.96 12.78 -0.04
N THR A 28 -10.56 11.50 -0.16
CA THR A 28 -9.56 10.91 0.74
C THR A 28 -8.20 11.60 0.60
N LEU A 29 -7.76 11.91 -0.63
CA LEU A 29 -6.52 12.68 -0.84
C LEU A 29 -6.58 14.05 -0.16
N LYS A 30 -7.69 14.79 -0.31
CA LYS A 30 -7.90 16.09 0.34
C LYS A 30 -7.76 16.01 1.86
N ILE A 31 -8.32 14.97 2.49
CA ILE A 31 -8.21 14.75 3.93
C ILE A 31 -6.75 14.54 4.33
N ILE A 32 -6.01 13.72 3.58
CA ILE A 32 -4.61 13.40 3.88
C ILE A 32 -3.72 14.63 3.69
N TRP A 33 -3.81 15.34 2.57
CA TRP A 33 -3.04 16.56 2.35
C TRP A 33 -3.33 17.62 3.42
N LYS A 34 -4.61 17.81 3.79
CA LYS A 34 -4.99 18.74 4.87
C LYS A 34 -4.33 18.35 6.20
N TYR A 35 -4.28 17.06 6.52
CA TYR A 35 -3.58 16.58 7.72
C TYR A 35 -2.08 16.87 7.64
N MET A 36 -1.42 16.52 6.53
CA MET A 36 0.02 16.73 6.35
C MET A 36 0.40 18.20 6.49
N ILE A 37 -0.37 19.11 5.87
CA ILE A 37 -0.17 20.56 5.99
C ILE A 37 -0.34 21.02 7.43
N LYS A 38 -1.43 20.61 8.11
CA LYS A 38 -1.68 20.98 9.51
C LYS A 38 -0.58 20.49 10.45
N LYS A 39 0.03 19.34 10.15
CA LYS A 39 1.14 18.76 10.90
C LYS A 39 2.51 19.27 10.46
N LYS A 40 2.57 20.23 9.52
CA LYS A 40 3.81 20.81 8.97
C LYS A 40 4.77 19.73 8.46
N ILE A 41 4.22 18.66 7.88
CA ILE A 41 5.02 17.64 7.20
C ILE A 41 5.67 18.29 5.98
N ASN A 42 6.98 18.19 5.87
CA ASN A 42 7.76 18.73 4.75
C ASN A 42 8.54 17.59 4.04
N ARG A 43 9.43 17.94 3.11
CA ARG A 43 10.21 16.98 2.31
C ARG A 43 11.21 16.15 3.11
N ASP A 44 11.56 16.57 4.31
CA ASP A 44 12.53 15.87 5.17
C ASP A 44 11.90 14.70 5.92
N TYR A 45 10.56 14.64 5.97
CA TYR A 45 9.84 13.53 6.57
C TYR A 45 9.86 12.30 5.66
N LEU A 46 9.96 11.14 6.30
CA LEU A 46 9.66 9.86 5.69
C LEU A 46 8.23 9.46 6.03
N THR A 47 7.39 9.25 5.01
CA THR A 47 6.03 8.73 5.19
C THR A 47 6.04 7.21 5.20
N ILE A 48 5.56 6.59 6.28
CA ILE A 48 5.45 5.13 6.38
C ILE A 48 3.99 4.75 6.15
N ILE A 49 3.75 3.97 5.10
CA ILE A 49 2.43 3.49 4.71
C ILE A 49 2.27 2.05 5.15
N ILE A 50 1.26 1.76 5.96
CA ILE A 50 0.98 0.41 6.47
C ILE A 50 -0.42 0.01 6.03
N GLY A 51 -0.53 -0.89 5.06
CA GLY A 51 -1.84 -1.34 4.56
C GLY A 51 -1.75 -2.21 3.31
N GLY A 52 -2.92 -2.59 2.78
CA GLY A 52 -3.02 -3.32 1.51
C GLY A 52 -2.88 -2.39 0.28
N GLY A 53 -3.11 -2.95 -0.91
CA GLY A 53 -2.88 -2.26 -2.20
C GLY A 53 -3.67 -0.96 -2.36
N VAL A 54 -4.93 -0.91 -1.91
CA VAL A 54 -5.75 0.31 -1.97
C VAL A 54 -5.10 1.48 -1.25
N LEU A 55 -4.57 1.23 -0.04
CA LEU A 55 -3.92 2.27 0.74
C LEU A 55 -2.56 2.65 0.13
N GLY A 56 -1.84 1.66 -0.42
CA GLY A 56 -0.61 1.87 -1.18
C GLY A 56 -0.81 2.84 -2.35
N ASP A 57 -1.82 2.59 -3.18
CA ASP A 57 -2.14 3.45 -4.33
C ASP A 57 -2.50 4.87 -3.92
N ILE A 58 -3.38 5.01 -2.91
CA ILE A 58 -3.81 6.33 -2.41
C ILE A 58 -2.60 7.09 -1.88
N LEU A 59 -1.86 6.50 -0.95
CA LEU A 59 -0.78 7.21 -0.25
C LEU A 59 0.47 7.36 -1.11
N GLY A 60 0.75 6.45 -2.03
CA GLY A 60 1.78 6.62 -3.06
C GLY A 60 1.48 7.82 -3.94
N PHE A 61 0.21 8.01 -4.34
CA PHE A 61 -0.19 9.19 -5.11
C PHE A 61 -0.17 10.47 -4.26
N VAL A 62 -0.57 10.41 -2.98
CA VAL A 62 -0.40 11.53 -2.04
C VAL A 62 1.06 11.94 -1.95
N CYS A 63 1.97 10.99 -1.70
CA CYS A 63 3.38 11.30 -1.43
C CYS A 63 4.08 11.86 -2.66
N SER A 64 3.75 11.35 -3.84
CA SER A 64 4.35 11.82 -5.10
C SER A 64 3.80 13.17 -5.57
N SER A 65 2.58 13.53 -5.20
CA SER A 65 1.99 14.84 -5.53
C SER A 65 2.28 15.92 -4.46
N TYR A 66 2.37 15.54 -3.19
CA TYR A 66 2.62 16.47 -2.08
C TYR A 66 4.03 17.04 -2.15
N PHE A 67 4.18 18.38 -2.08
CA PHE A 67 5.45 19.07 -2.36
C PHE A 67 6.14 18.63 -3.66
N ARG A 68 5.39 18.19 -4.68
CA ARG A 68 5.92 17.59 -5.92
C ARG A 68 6.79 16.35 -5.70
N GLY A 69 6.55 15.63 -4.60
CA GLY A 69 7.29 14.45 -4.20
C GLY A 69 7.89 14.58 -2.81
N ILE A 70 7.56 13.61 -1.96
CA ILE A 70 8.21 13.34 -0.68
C ILE A 70 8.58 11.86 -0.57
N LYS A 71 9.49 11.55 0.36
CA LYS A 71 9.94 10.18 0.59
C LYS A 71 8.85 9.34 1.27
N TYR A 72 8.70 8.10 0.84
CA TYR A 72 7.79 7.17 1.48
C TYR A 72 8.26 5.71 1.40
N CYS A 73 7.81 4.92 2.38
CA CYS A 73 8.01 3.47 2.43
C CYS A 73 6.66 2.76 2.48
N LEU A 74 6.57 1.60 1.82
CA LEU A 74 5.41 0.73 1.84
C LEU A 74 5.67 -0.48 2.77
N LEU A 75 4.76 -0.71 3.71
CA LEU A 75 4.67 -1.92 4.53
C LEU A 75 3.37 -2.65 4.12
N PRO A 76 3.38 -3.41 3.01
CA PRO A 76 2.21 -4.11 2.51
C PRO A 76 1.68 -5.15 3.49
N THR A 77 0.37 -5.08 3.80
CA THR A 77 -0.28 -5.95 4.77
C THR A 77 -1.22 -6.99 4.16
N THR A 78 -1.31 -7.09 2.85
CA THR A 78 -2.01 -8.18 2.17
C THR A 78 -1.04 -8.93 1.27
N LEU A 79 -1.23 -10.24 1.12
CA LEU A 79 -0.42 -11.05 0.21
C LEU A 79 -0.42 -10.47 -1.21
N LEU A 80 -1.60 -10.08 -1.72
CA LEU A 80 -1.73 -9.44 -3.03
C LEU A 80 -0.90 -8.16 -3.14
N SER A 81 -0.85 -7.33 -2.09
CA SER A 81 -0.02 -6.12 -2.14
C SER A 81 1.47 -6.39 -2.02
N GLN A 82 1.87 -7.47 -1.38
CA GLN A 82 3.28 -7.88 -1.29
C GLN A 82 3.86 -8.34 -2.64
N ILE A 83 3.05 -8.95 -3.50
CA ILE A 83 3.51 -9.60 -4.73
C ILE A 83 3.16 -8.85 -6.02
N ASP A 84 2.21 -7.91 -5.97
CA ASP A 84 1.73 -7.20 -7.16
C ASP A 84 1.72 -5.68 -6.93
N SER A 85 0.74 -5.13 -6.21
CA SER A 85 0.55 -3.66 -6.15
C SER A 85 1.67 -2.85 -5.50
N SER A 86 2.59 -3.44 -4.73
CA SER A 86 3.76 -2.69 -4.25
C SER A 86 4.86 -2.54 -5.29
N ILE A 87 4.80 -3.27 -6.42
CA ILE A 87 5.83 -3.34 -7.45
C ILE A 87 5.36 -2.57 -8.69
N GLY A 88 6.25 -1.75 -9.27
CA GLY A 88 5.97 -0.98 -10.49
C GLY A 88 5.44 0.44 -10.27
N GLY A 89 5.22 0.85 -9.01
CA GLY A 89 4.98 2.25 -8.64
C GLY A 89 3.68 2.86 -9.18
N LYS A 90 2.71 2.04 -9.61
CA LYS A 90 1.45 2.50 -10.16
C LYS A 90 0.52 2.92 -9.04
N ASN A 91 0.38 4.23 -8.83
CA ASN A 91 -0.47 4.78 -7.79
C ASN A 91 -1.66 5.50 -8.43
N ALA A 92 -2.88 5.22 -7.99
CA ALA A 92 -4.07 5.81 -8.60
C ALA A 92 -5.26 5.97 -7.63
N ILE A 93 -6.17 6.84 -8.01
CA ILE A 93 -7.52 6.96 -7.45
C ILE A 93 -8.58 6.69 -8.52
N ASN A 94 -9.79 6.37 -8.06
CA ASN A 94 -10.96 6.22 -8.90
C ASN A 94 -11.61 7.59 -9.13
N PHE A 95 -11.91 7.91 -10.38
CA PHE A 95 -12.65 9.10 -10.80
C PHE A 95 -13.49 8.76 -12.02
N PHE A 96 -14.81 8.63 -11.82
CA PHE A 96 -15.81 8.09 -12.76
C PHE A 96 -15.58 6.64 -13.26
N SER A 97 -14.34 6.15 -13.25
CA SER A 97 -14.00 4.75 -13.42
C SER A 97 -12.76 4.40 -12.59
N LYS A 98 -12.36 3.12 -12.63
CA LYS A 98 -11.32 2.57 -11.75
C LYS A 98 -9.93 3.00 -12.20
N ASN A 99 -9.09 3.41 -11.25
CA ASN A 99 -7.66 3.75 -11.44
C ASN A 99 -7.38 4.78 -12.55
N THR A 100 -8.25 5.78 -12.72
CA THR A 100 -8.16 6.73 -13.85
C THR A 100 -7.19 7.88 -13.63
N ILE A 101 -7.04 8.35 -12.39
CA ILE A 101 -6.17 9.48 -12.07
C ILE A 101 -5.06 8.99 -11.16
N GLY A 102 -3.82 9.18 -11.57
CA GLY A 102 -2.68 8.64 -10.83
C GLY A 102 -1.35 9.03 -11.43
N ASN A 103 -0.30 8.35 -10.97
CA ASN A 103 1.04 8.48 -11.52
C ASN A 103 1.86 7.20 -11.34
N ILE A 104 3.05 7.22 -11.93
CA ILE A 104 4.07 6.20 -11.73
C ILE A 104 5.14 6.80 -10.82
N SER A 105 5.19 6.34 -9.58
CA SER A 105 6.20 6.75 -8.60
C SER A 105 6.53 5.57 -7.67
N ASN A 106 7.83 5.30 -7.54
CA ASN A 106 8.30 4.17 -6.74
C ASN A 106 8.49 4.59 -5.27
N PRO A 107 8.17 3.71 -4.32
CA PRO A 107 8.55 3.91 -2.93
C PRO A 107 10.07 3.93 -2.79
N ASN A 108 10.59 4.57 -1.74
CA ASN A 108 12.00 4.48 -1.39
C ASN A 108 12.36 3.08 -0.89
N PHE A 109 11.47 2.45 -0.11
CA PHE A 109 11.64 1.09 0.39
C PHE A 109 10.30 0.36 0.48
N ILE A 110 10.33 -0.95 0.28
CA ILE A 110 9.20 -1.85 0.53
C ILE A 110 9.65 -2.85 1.60
N PHE A 111 8.91 -2.91 2.70
CA PHE A 111 9.19 -3.84 3.80
C PHE A 111 8.13 -4.93 3.87
N ILE A 112 8.53 -6.15 3.53
CA ILE A 112 7.64 -7.31 3.52
C ILE A 112 7.80 -8.07 4.83
N ASN A 113 6.68 -8.22 5.55
CA ASN A 113 6.60 -9.12 6.71
C ASN A 113 5.72 -10.32 6.36
N TYR A 114 6.34 -11.46 6.10
CA TYR A 114 5.63 -12.69 5.72
C TYR A 114 4.73 -13.22 6.84
N ASN A 115 5.01 -12.90 8.10
CA ASN A 115 4.19 -13.34 9.23
C ASN A 115 2.75 -12.82 9.16
N ILE A 116 2.48 -11.77 8.36
CA ILE A 116 1.11 -11.25 8.21
C ILE A 116 0.16 -12.29 7.62
N ILE A 117 0.67 -13.24 6.82
CA ILE A 117 -0.10 -14.31 6.19
C ILE A 117 -0.90 -15.11 7.22
N PHE A 118 -0.31 -15.36 8.39
CA PHE A 118 -0.96 -16.11 9.48
C PHE A 118 -2.12 -15.35 10.16
N TYR A 119 -2.26 -14.05 9.90
CA TYR A 119 -3.31 -13.21 10.47
C TYR A 119 -4.35 -12.75 9.43
N MET A 120 -4.18 -13.11 8.15
CA MET A 120 -5.08 -12.73 7.08
C MET A 120 -6.36 -13.56 7.08
N LYS A 121 -7.47 -12.96 6.61
CA LYS A 121 -8.68 -13.74 6.32
C LYS A 121 -8.42 -14.68 5.16
N LYS A 122 -9.02 -15.88 5.19
CA LYS A 122 -8.89 -16.89 4.13
C LYS A 122 -9.14 -16.32 2.72
N LYS A 123 -10.15 -15.46 2.55
CA LYS A 123 -10.45 -14.82 1.26
C LYS A 123 -9.30 -13.94 0.78
N GLU A 124 -8.76 -13.07 1.63
CA GLU A 124 -7.67 -12.16 1.26
C GLU A 124 -6.38 -12.92 0.94
N PHE A 125 -6.14 -14.04 1.63
CA PHE A 125 -5.04 -14.94 1.30
C PHE A 125 -5.24 -15.56 -0.09
N LEU A 126 -6.42 -16.12 -0.37
CA LEU A 126 -6.72 -16.74 -1.66
C LEU A 126 -6.64 -15.74 -2.82
N ASP A 127 -7.09 -14.49 -2.61
CA ASP A 127 -6.97 -13.42 -3.61
C ASP A 127 -5.49 -13.20 -3.99
N GLY A 128 -4.59 -13.13 -3.00
CA GLY A 128 -3.15 -13.03 -3.26
C GLY A 128 -2.55 -14.32 -3.85
N TYR A 129 -2.96 -15.48 -3.36
CA TYR A 129 -2.44 -16.76 -3.85
C TYR A 129 -2.80 -17.02 -5.31
N SER A 130 -3.98 -16.59 -5.75
CA SER A 130 -4.40 -16.67 -7.17
C SER A 130 -3.44 -15.94 -8.11
N GLU A 131 -2.89 -14.82 -7.65
CA GLU A 131 -1.93 -14.03 -8.41
C GLU A 131 -0.56 -14.75 -8.46
N ILE A 132 -0.16 -15.45 -7.40
CA ILE A 132 1.04 -16.32 -7.40
C ILE A 132 0.88 -17.45 -8.43
N ILE A 133 -0.28 -18.10 -8.46
CA ILE A 133 -0.58 -19.15 -9.47
C ILE A 133 -0.52 -18.56 -10.89
N LYS A 134 -1.08 -17.37 -11.10
CA LYS A 134 -1.00 -16.69 -12.40
C LYS A 134 0.46 -16.48 -12.82
N TYR A 135 1.30 -15.97 -11.93
CA TYR A 135 2.74 -15.78 -12.21
C TYR A 135 3.46 -17.09 -12.49
N SER A 136 3.12 -18.17 -11.78
CA SER A 136 3.75 -19.47 -12.01
C SER A 136 3.38 -20.05 -13.37
N ILE A 137 2.13 -19.90 -13.83
CA ILE A 137 1.70 -20.30 -15.18
C ILE A 137 2.45 -19.52 -16.26
N ILE A 138 2.53 -18.19 -16.11
CA ILE A 138 3.11 -17.31 -17.15
C ILE A 138 4.63 -17.49 -17.24
N ASN A 139 5.33 -17.60 -16.11
CA ASN A 139 6.79 -17.56 -16.11
C ASN A 139 7.46 -18.94 -16.16
N ASN A 140 6.89 -19.96 -15.52
CA ASN A 140 7.57 -21.26 -15.42
C ASN A 140 6.64 -22.41 -15.03
N ILE A 141 6.38 -23.31 -15.98
CA ILE A 141 5.52 -24.48 -15.79
C ILE A 141 5.98 -25.39 -14.63
N LYS A 142 7.29 -25.47 -14.36
CA LYS A 142 7.83 -26.23 -13.21
C LYS A 142 7.48 -25.56 -11.87
N PHE A 143 7.48 -24.23 -11.83
CA PHE A 143 7.05 -23.47 -10.67
C PHE A 143 5.54 -23.61 -10.46
N PHE A 144 4.75 -23.70 -11.53
CA PHE A 144 3.32 -24.00 -11.45
C PHE A 144 3.04 -25.37 -10.82
N PHE A 145 3.72 -26.43 -11.27
CA PHE A 145 3.57 -27.76 -10.68
C PHE A 145 3.99 -27.79 -9.20
N PHE A 146 5.00 -27.02 -8.78
CA PHE A 146 5.39 -26.92 -7.37
C PHE A 146 4.27 -26.39 -6.45
N TYR A 147 3.39 -25.50 -6.93
CA TYR A 147 2.29 -24.95 -6.13
C TYR A 147 0.98 -25.75 -6.19
N LEU A 148 0.92 -26.79 -7.03
CA LEU A 148 -0.23 -27.68 -7.17
C LEU A 148 -0.18 -28.90 -6.23
N TYR A 149 1.02 -29.28 -5.77
CA TYR A 149 1.27 -30.36 -4.82
C TYR A 149 1.50 -29.80 -3.41
#